data_AF-A0A0F9L2X9-F1
#
_entry.id   AF-A0A0F9L2X9-F1
#
_cell.length_a   1.000
_cell.length_b   1.000
_cell.length_c   1.000
_cell.angle_alpha   90.00
_cell.angle_beta   90.00
_cell.angle_gamma   90.00
#
_symmetry.space_group_name_H-M   'P 1'
#
loop_
_entity.id
_entity.type
_entity.pdbx_description
1 polymer ?
#
loop_
_entity_poly.entity_id
_entity_poly.type
_entity_poly.pdbx_seq_one_letter_code
_entity_poly.pdbx_strand_id
1 'polypeptide(L)'
;MSTYTSDRRARQTARLLERAAHFSRMAKAGPPSCRRRLYRKKDGVLAQAISGGEDEEFRVDSRVPGAGVSLGVTHVPSRRRFHIFPYQMPFAVQVRLHRLARRDRIHYPFMPIADEVHCDAGQLSDRLEVICRGA
;
A
#
# COMPACT_ATOMS: atom_id res chain seq x y z
N MET A 1 9.30 -19.00 -19.79
CA MET A 1 10.37 -18.03 -19.42
C MET A 1 9.88 -17.22 -18.22
N SER A 2 10.77 -16.87 -17.27
CA SER A 2 10.57 -15.90 -16.17
C SER A 2 10.28 -16.42 -14.74
N THR A 3 10.93 -17.50 -14.28
CA THR A 3 10.94 -17.88 -12.84
C THR A 3 12.05 -17.18 -12.01
N TYR A 4 13.12 -16.72 -12.67
CA TYR A 4 14.29 -16.13 -12.00
C TYR A 4 14.09 -14.65 -11.61
N THR A 5 13.41 -13.89 -12.48
CA THR A 5 13.06 -12.48 -12.29
C THR A 5 11.98 -12.31 -11.22
N SER A 6 10.99 -13.20 -11.19
CA SER A 6 9.95 -13.23 -10.14
C SER A 6 10.56 -13.51 -8.77
N ASP A 7 11.51 -14.44 -8.66
CA ASP A 7 12.18 -14.76 -7.40
C ASP A 7 13.05 -13.58 -6.89
N ARG A 8 13.84 -12.94 -7.79
CA ARG A 8 14.62 -11.74 -7.42
C ARG A 8 13.73 -10.61 -6.91
N ARG A 9 12.59 -10.37 -7.56
CA ARG A 9 11.62 -9.34 -7.19
C ARG A 9 10.96 -9.66 -5.85
N ALA A 10 10.47 -10.89 -5.66
CA ALA A 10 9.88 -11.34 -4.41
C ALA A 10 10.86 -11.22 -3.22
N ARG A 11 12.14 -11.55 -3.42
CA ARG A 11 13.19 -11.34 -2.40
C ARG A 11 13.40 -9.86 -2.08
N GLN A 12 13.37 -8.98 -3.09
CA GLN A 12 13.47 -7.54 -2.87
C GLN A 12 12.27 -7.01 -2.06
N THR A 13 11.05 -7.42 -2.43
CA THR A 13 9.83 -7.10 -1.68
C THR A 13 9.95 -7.58 -0.24
N ALA A 14 10.37 -8.82 0.00
CA ALA A 14 10.56 -9.37 1.35
C ALA A 14 11.55 -8.54 2.18
N ARG A 15 12.69 -8.14 1.61
CA ARG A 15 13.67 -7.27 2.28
C ARG A 15 13.09 -5.90 2.65
N LEU A 16 12.29 -5.30 1.76
CA LEU A 16 11.60 -4.04 2.07
C LEU A 16 10.62 -4.22 3.23
N LEU A 17 9.84 -5.31 3.25
CA LEU A 17 8.92 -5.60 4.34
C LEU A 17 9.64 -5.86 5.67
N GLU A 18 10.81 -6.50 5.64
CA GLU A 18 11.66 -6.65 6.83
C GLU A 18 12.14 -5.32 7.38
N ARG A 19 12.55 -4.42 6.49
CA ARG A 19 12.95 -3.06 6.85
C ARG A 19 11.79 -2.25 7.40
N ALA A 20 10.59 -2.37 6.83
CA ALA A 20 9.38 -1.76 7.37
C ALA A 20 9.06 -2.30 8.78
N ALA A 21 9.13 -3.61 8.99
CA ALA A 21 8.94 -4.23 10.29
C ALA A 21 9.99 -3.75 11.32
N HIS A 22 11.24 -3.60 10.89
CA HIS A 22 12.31 -3.04 11.72
C HIS A 22 12.00 -1.60 12.15
N PHE A 23 11.60 -0.72 11.22
CA PHE A 23 11.19 0.65 11.59
C PHE A 23 9.98 0.67 12.52
N SER A 24 9.02 -0.24 12.36
CA SER A 24 7.90 -0.38 13.30
C SER A 24 8.35 -0.79 14.70
N ARG A 25 9.26 -1.76 14.82
CA ARG A 25 9.84 -2.16 16.11
C ARG A 25 10.60 -1.00 16.76
N MET A 26 11.43 -0.29 16.01
CA MET A 26 12.15 0.88 16.52
C MET A 26 11.19 1.99 16.96
N ALA A 27 10.10 2.24 16.23
CA ALA A 27 9.10 3.24 16.62
C ALA A 27 8.38 2.87 17.93
N LYS A 28 8.11 1.58 18.16
CA LYS A 28 7.48 1.10 19.39
C LYS A 28 8.42 1.18 20.59
N ALA A 29 9.67 0.76 20.42
CA ALA A 29 10.68 0.74 21.48
C ALA A 29 11.31 2.11 21.75
N GLY A 30 11.37 2.99 20.75
CA GLY A 30 12.04 4.28 20.84
C GLY A 30 11.23 5.39 21.54
N PRO A 31 11.91 6.51 21.86
CA PRO A 31 11.28 7.65 22.52
C PRO A 31 10.18 8.29 21.65
N PRO A 32 9.13 8.88 22.26
CA PRO A 32 8.01 9.50 21.54
C PRO A 32 8.43 10.49 20.45
N SER A 33 9.47 11.28 20.70
CA SER A 33 10.02 12.28 19.77
C SER A 33 10.47 11.70 18.42
N CYS A 34 10.93 10.44 18.39
CA CYS A 34 11.41 9.78 17.19
C CYS A 34 10.33 8.99 16.44
N ARG A 35 9.20 8.68 17.09
CA ARG A 35 8.17 7.76 16.56
C ARG A 35 7.62 8.21 15.22
N ARG A 36 7.27 9.50 15.09
CA ARG A 36 6.72 10.06 13.85
C ARG A 36 7.67 9.90 12.67
N ARG A 37 8.97 10.17 12.88
CA ARG A 37 10.00 10.02 11.84
C ARG A 37 10.19 8.55 11.45
N LEU A 38 10.17 7.64 12.41
CA LEU A 38 10.30 6.20 12.17
C LEU A 38 9.08 5.62 11.44
N TYR A 39 7.87 6.05 11.79
CA TYR A 39 6.66 5.68 11.05
C TYR A 39 6.69 6.21 9.61
N ARG A 40 7.11 7.46 9.39
CA ARG A 40 7.32 7.97 8.01
C ARG A 40 8.31 7.10 7.20
N LYS A 41 9.40 6.65 7.81
CA LYS A 41 10.35 5.72 7.17
C LYS A 41 9.70 4.36 6.89
N LYS A 42 8.92 3.81 7.83
CA LYS A 42 8.14 2.58 7.63
C LYS A 42 7.21 2.74 6.44
N ASP A 43 6.42 3.81 6.38
CA ASP A 43 5.41 4.03 5.35
C ASP A 43 6.03 4.21 3.97
N GLY A 44 7.15 4.94 3.87
CA GLY A 44 7.89 5.08 2.62
C GLY A 44 8.42 3.74 2.08
N VAL A 45 8.93 2.87 2.95
CA VAL A 45 9.40 1.54 2.55
C VAL A 45 8.24 0.60 2.22
N LEU A 46 7.12 0.68 2.92
CA LEU A 46 5.91 -0.09 2.59
C LEU A 46 5.35 0.33 1.23
N ALA A 47 5.30 1.63 0.94
CA ALA A 47 4.89 2.12 -0.37
C ALA A 47 5.80 1.58 -1.48
N GLN A 48 7.13 1.55 -1.26
CA GLN A 48 8.07 0.94 -2.20
C GLN A 48 7.82 -0.56 -2.40
N ALA A 49 7.56 -1.30 -1.32
CA ALA A 49 7.26 -2.74 -1.41
C ALA A 49 5.96 -2.99 -2.18
N ILE A 50 4.91 -2.24 -1.89
CA ILE A 50 3.60 -2.40 -2.54
C ILE A 50 3.67 -1.97 -4.00
N SER A 51 4.32 -0.85 -4.34
CA SER A 51 4.52 -0.46 -5.75
C SER A 51 5.39 -1.47 -6.49
N GLY A 52 6.37 -2.03 -5.80
CA GLY A 52 7.38 -2.91 -6.38
C GLY A 52 6.98 -4.38 -6.48
N GLY A 53 5.97 -4.89 -5.78
CA GLY A 53 5.54 -6.30 -5.93
C GLY A 53 4.47 -6.50 -7.01
N GLU A 54 4.00 -7.73 -7.20
CA GLU A 54 2.87 -8.09 -8.08
C GLU A 54 1.54 -8.13 -7.31
N ASP A 55 0.40 -8.00 -7.99
CA ASP A 55 -0.90 -7.93 -7.31
C ASP A 55 -1.25 -9.26 -6.61
N GLU A 56 -0.82 -10.38 -7.16
CA GLU A 56 -0.99 -11.73 -6.59
C GLU A 56 -0.18 -11.92 -5.31
N GLU A 57 0.87 -11.13 -5.11
CA GLU A 57 1.74 -11.19 -3.92
C GLU A 57 1.10 -10.54 -2.70
N PHE A 58 0.05 -9.73 -2.87
CA PHE A 58 -0.59 -9.00 -1.77
C PHE A 58 -2.06 -9.36 -1.62
N ARG A 59 -2.53 -9.41 -0.38
CA ARG A 59 -3.94 -9.56 -0.01
C ARG A 59 -4.36 -8.43 0.93
N VAL A 60 -5.61 -8.01 0.85
CA VAL A 60 -6.24 -7.11 1.80
C VAL A 60 -7.17 -7.93 2.69
N ASP A 61 -6.83 -8.09 3.97
CA ASP A 61 -7.49 -9.07 4.84
C ASP A 61 -8.54 -8.45 5.78
N SER A 62 -8.46 -7.14 6.03
CA SER A 62 -9.32 -6.50 7.01
C SER A 62 -9.38 -5.00 6.86
N ARG A 63 -10.54 -4.43 7.18
CA ARG A 63 -10.67 -3.02 7.52
C ARG A 63 -10.68 -2.88 9.04
N VAL A 64 -9.85 -1.99 9.58
CA VAL A 64 -9.86 -1.68 11.02
C VAL A 64 -10.44 -0.27 11.22
N PRO A 65 -11.64 -0.15 11.83
CA PRO A 65 -12.24 1.14 12.14
C PRO A 65 -11.53 1.82 13.33
N GLY A 66 -11.45 3.16 13.31
CA GLY A 66 -10.80 3.99 14.34
C GLY A 66 -10.64 5.45 13.91
N ALA A 67 -9.93 6.27 14.69
CA ALA A 67 -9.68 7.70 14.42
C ALA A 67 -9.00 8.00 13.06
N GLY A 68 -8.45 6.96 12.42
CA GLY A 68 -8.20 6.92 10.99
C GLY A 68 -8.56 5.52 10.50
N VAL A 69 -9.24 5.41 9.36
CA VAL A 69 -9.52 4.08 8.80
C VAL A 69 -8.21 3.46 8.29
N SER A 70 -7.96 2.20 8.61
CA SER A 70 -6.78 1.47 8.14
C SER A 70 -7.15 0.16 7.47
N LEU A 71 -6.26 -0.31 6.60
CA LEU A 71 -6.36 -1.59 5.90
C LEU A 71 -5.27 -2.53 6.39
N GLY A 72 -5.64 -3.78 6.62
CA GLY A 72 -4.71 -4.89 6.78
C GLY A 72 -4.28 -5.39 5.42
N VAL A 73 -2.98 -5.33 5.15
CA VAL A 73 -2.35 -5.84 3.94
C VAL A 73 -1.36 -6.93 4.29
N THR A 74 -1.51 -8.10 3.68
CA THR A 74 -0.61 -9.25 3.84
C THR A 74 0.14 -9.53 2.56
N HIS A 75 1.46 -9.70 2.67
CA HIS A 75 2.28 -10.19 1.58
C HIS A 75 2.31 -11.72 1.61
N VAL A 76 1.64 -12.36 0.65
CA VAL A 76 1.35 -13.80 0.58
C VAL A 76 2.61 -14.66 0.70
N PRO A 77 3.69 -14.43 -0.08
CA PRO A 77 4.89 -15.28 -0.01
C PRO A 77 5.54 -15.27 1.38
N SER A 78 5.60 -14.10 2.02
CA SER A 78 6.26 -13.94 3.33
C SER A 78 5.35 -14.10 4.53
N ARG A 79 4.03 -14.15 4.31
CA ARG A 79 2.96 -14.10 5.34
C ARG A 79 3.03 -12.89 6.29
N ARG A 80 3.78 -11.84 5.94
CA ARG A 80 3.91 -10.64 6.76
C ARG A 80 2.70 -9.74 6.56
N ARG A 81 2.09 -9.31 7.67
CA ARG A 81 0.92 -8.43 7.70
C ARG A 81 1.25 -7.05 8.25
N PHE A 82 0.67 -6.03 7.64
CA PHE A 82 0.80 -4.64 8.05
C PHE A 82 -0.55 -3.94 8.06
N HIS A 83 -0.76 -3.07 9.04
CA HIS A 83 -1.85 -2.10 8.99
C HIS A 83 -1.33 -0.80 8.39
N ILE A 84 -2.02 -0.32 7.38
CA ILE A 84 -1.67 0.89 6.65
C ILE A 84 -2.83 1.87 6.66
N PHE A 85 -2.49 3.15 6.70
CA PHE A 85 -3.43 4.25 6.51
C PHE A 85 -3.31 4.72 5.06
N PRO A 86 -4.27 4.38 4.18
CA PRO A 86 -4.10 4.59 2.74
C PRO A 86 -3.87 6.06 2.36
N TYR A 87 -4.47 7.01 3.08
CA TYR A 87 -4.25 8.45 2.86
C TYR A 87 -2.79 8.90 3.07
N GLN A 88 -1.96 8.11 3.77
CA GLN A 88 -0.54 8.39 3.98
C GLN A 88 0.34 7.82 2.86
N MET A 89 -0.24 7.10 1.91
CA MET A 89 0.46 6.44 0.81
C MET A 89 0.35 7.28 -0.48
N PRO A 90 1.31 7.18 -1.41
CA PRO A 90 1.23 7.83 -2.72
C PRO A 90 -0.03 7.42 -3.50
N PHE A 91 -0.56 8.30 -4.35
CA PHE A 91 -1.80 8.07 -5.10
C PHE A 91 -1.78 6.79 -5.95
N ALA A 92 -0.66 6.43 -6.57
CA ALA A 92 -0.52 5.17 -7.31
C ALA A 92 -0.72 3.93 -6.41
N VAL A 93 -0.18 3.98 -5.18
CA VAL A 93 -0.42 2.93 -4.17
C VAL A 93 -1.88 2.97 -3.72
N GLN A 94 -2.44 4.17 -3.63
CA GLN A 94 -3.86 4.52 -3.53
C GLN A 94 -4.78 3.58 -4.31
N VAL A 95 -4.66 3.75 -5.64
CA VAL A 95 -5.36 3.03 -6.70
C VAL A 95 -5.12 1.52 -6.59
N ARG A 96 -3.86 1.12 -6.37
CA ARG A 96 -3.50 -0.28 -6.28
C ARG A 96 -4.16 -0.98 -5.10
N LEU A 97 -4.13 -0.37 -3.92
CA LEU A 97 -4.80 -0.89 -2.73
C LEU A 97 -6.32 -0.98 -2.92
N HIS A 98 -6.92 -0.02 -3.63
CA HIS A 98 -8.33 -0.09 -3.99
C HIS A 98 -8.64 -1.30 -4.89
N ARG A 99 -7.83 -1.55 -5.92
CA ARG A 99 -7.98 -2.75 -6.79
C ARG A 99 -7.86 -4.05 -6.01
N LEU A 100 -6.84 -4.16 -5.14
CA LEU A 100 -6.65 -5.31 -4.28
C LEU A 100 -7.84 -5.50 -3.33
N ALA A 101 -8.33 -4.43 -2.71
CA ALA A 101 -9.48 -4.48 -1.83
C ALA A 101 -10.75 -4.92 -2.57
N ARG A 102 -11.02 -4.41 -3.78
CA ARG A 102 -12.15 -4.87 -4.62
C ARG A 102 -12.04 -6.36 -4.95
N ARG A 103 -10.86 -6.82 -5.35
CA ARG A 103 -10.60 -8.24 -5.63
C ARG A 103 -10.87 -9.12 -4.40
N ASP A 104 -10.48 -8.64 -3.24
CA ASP A 104 -10.67 -9.34 -1.96
C ASP A 104 -12.03 -9.01 -1.29
N ARG A 105 -12.94 -8.33 -2.00
CA ARG A 105 -14.30 -7.94 -1.56
C ARG A 105 -14.34 -7.13 -0.24
N ILE A 106 -13.32 -6.31 -0.02
CA ILE A 106 -13.21 -5.37 1.10
C ILE A 106 -13.61 -3.97 0.64
N HIS A 107 -14.54 -3.34 1.36
CA HIS A 107 -14.91 -1.94 1.09
C HIS A 107 -13.72 -0.99 1.32
N TYR A 108 -13.37 -0.22 0.29
CA TYR A 108 -12.24 0.71 0.30
C TYR A 108 -12.73 2.17 0.47
N PRO A 109 -12.53 2.81 1.63
CA PRO A 109 -13.19 4.08 1.97
C PRO A 109 -12.46 5.35 1.52
N PHE A 110 -11.31 5.23 0.84
CA PHE A 110 -10.43 6.37 0.54
C PHE A 110 -10.43 6.78 -0.93
N MET A 111 -11.30 6.17 -1.74
CA MET A 111 -11.48 6.54 -3.14
C MET A 111 -12.96 6.77 -3.40
N PRO A 112 -13.38 8.02 -3.69
CA PRO A 112 -14.63 8.26 -4.41
C PRO A 112 -14.37 7.98 -5.89
N ILE A 113 -13.97 6.76 -6.24
CA ILE A 113 -14.03 6.33 -7.63
C ILE A 113 -15.42 5.72 -7.76
N ALA A 114 -16.34 6.45 -8.40
CA ALA A 114 -17.58 5.87 -8.93
C ALA A 114 -17.21 4.57 -9.64
N ASP A 115 -17.93 3.49 -9.36
CA ASP A 115 -17.56 2.09 -9.65
C ASP A 115 -17.22 1.74 -11.12
N GLU A 116 -17.19 2.73 -12.01
CA GLU A 116 -16.91 2.66 -13.45
C GLU A 116 -15.79 3.64 -13.85
N VAL A 117 -14.54 3.36 -13.48
CA VAL A 117 -13.41 3.94 -14.22
C VAL A 117 -12.50 2.80 -14.66
N HIS A 118 -12.67 2.37 -15.91
CA HIS A 118 -11.66 1.63 -16.64
C HIS A 118 -10.46 2.56 -16.84
N CYS A 119 -9.46 2.45 -15.96
CA CYS A 119 -8.20 3.15 -16.13
C CYS A 119 -7.26 2.28 -16.96
N ASP A 120 -7.22 2.47 -18.27
CA ASP A 120 -6.11 2.04 -19.10
C ASP A 120 -4.84 2.78 -18.69
N ALA A 121 -3.77 2.02 -18.42
CA ALA A 121 -2.53 2.50 -17.84
C ALA A 121 -1.76 3.53 -18.69
N GLY A 122 -2.23 3.84 -19.90
CA GLY A 122 -1.61 4.78 -20.84
C GLY A 122 -2.12 6.22 -20.79
N GLN A 123 -3.22 6.53 -20.09
CA GLN A 123 -3.87 7.86 -20.16
C GLN A 123 -3.89 8.67 -18.85
N LEU A 124 -3.21 8.20 -17.80
CA LEU A 124 -3.26 8.85 -16.47
C LEU A 124 -2.47 10.16 -16.35
N SER A 125 -1.66 10.56 -17.35
CA SER A 125 -0.94 11.85 -17.29
C SER A 125 -1.84 13.05 -17.56
N ASP A 126 -2.86 12.91 -18.41
CA ASP A 126 -3.54 14.08 -18.97
C ASP A 126 -4.93 14.33 -18.36
N ARG A 127 -5.46 13.38 -17.57
CA ARG A 127 -6.82 13.47 -16.99
C ARG A 127 -6.88 13.85 -15.51
N LEU A 128 -5.74 14.06 -14.85
CA LEU A 128 -5.71 14.49 -13.44
C LEU A 128 -6.04 15.97 -13.23
N GLU A 129 -6.16 16.79 -14.29
CA GLU A 129 -6.57 18.20 -14.16
C GLU A 129 -8.07 18.40 -13.90
N VAL A 130 -8.93 17.39 -14.13
CA VAL A 130 -10.39 17.61 -14.14
C VAL A 130 -11.05 17.38 -12.76
N ILE A 131 -10.38 16.74 -11.79
CA ILE A 131 -10.99 16.43 -10.48
C ILE A 131 -10.69 17.51 -9.41
N CYS A 132 -9.99 18.59 -9.76
CA CYS A 132 -9.69 19.69 -8.82
C CYS A 132 -10.47 21.01 -9.09
N ARG A 133 -11.47 21.01 -9.99
CA ARG A 133 -12.37 22.17 -10.17
C ARG A 133 -13.82 21.77 -9.90
N GLY A 134 -14.17 21.82 -8.62
CA GLY A 134 -15.52 21.58 -8.12
C GLY A 134 -15.55 21.76 -6.61
N ALA A 135 -15.05 22.91 -6.15
CA ALA A 135 -15.36 23.47 -4.83
C ALA A 135 -16.47 24.50 -5.01
#